data_AF-A0A2R6CM62-F1
#
_entry.id   AF-A0A2R6CM62-F1
#
_cell.length_a   1.000
_cell.length_b   1.000
_cell.length_c   1.000
_cell.angle_alpha   90.00
_cell.angle_beta   90.00
_cell.angle_gamma   90.00
#
_symmetry.space_group_name_H-M   'P 1'
#
loop_
_entity.id
_entity.type
_entity.pdbx_description
1 polymer ?
#
loop_
_entity_poly.entity_id
_entity_poly.type
_entity_poly.pdbx_seq_one_letter_code
_entity_poly.pdbx_strand_id
1 'polypeptide(L)' 'MTHRETVRASGHENVTAEHASTFEVTSDEFLTPAGDCILAVGADRTPADFAEPFIEACRHHDATITVSLEADTYTDRI' A
#
# COMPACT_ATOMS: atom_id res chain seq x y z
N MET A 1 6.29 -19.83 7.03
CA MET A 1 6.68 -18.71 7.92
C MET A 1 5.85 -17.50 7.51
N THR A 2 5.49 -16.63 8.44
CA THR A 2 4.77 -15.39 8.10
C THR A 2 5.79 -14.30 7.83
N HIS A 3 5.76 -13.71 6.64
CA HIS A 3 6.58 -12.55 6.28
C HIS A 3 5.74 -11.27 6.45
N ARG A 4 6.38 -10.16 6.85
CA ARG A 4 5.70 -8.87 7.05
C ARG A 4 6.57 -7.73 6.57
N GLU A 5 5.98 -6.87 5.75
CA GLU A 5 6.53 -5.56 5.40
C GLU A 5 5.64 -4.46 5.99
N THR A 6 6.19 -3.26 6.18
CA THR A 6 5.46 -2.11 6.70
C THR A 6 5.85 -0.89 5.89
N VAL A 7 4.88 -0.32 5.17
CA VAL A 7 5.06 0.92 4.40
C VAL A 7 4.51 2.07 5.22
N ARG A 8 5.29 3.16 5.33
CA ARG A 8 4.84 4.43 5.94
C ARG A 8 4.65 5.44 4.83
N ALA A 9 3.51 6.10 4.82
CA ALA A 9 3.14 7.11 3.83
C ALA A 9 2.24 8.17 4.51
N SER A 10 1.95 9.26 3.82
CA SER A 10 1.05 10.31 4.31
C SER A 10 -0.13 10.54 3.38
N GLY A 11 -1.25 10.98 3.94
CA GLY A 11 -2.39 11.44 3.13
C GLY A 11 -2.04 12.66 2.27
N HIS A 12 -2.90 12.95 1.30
CA HIS A 12 -2.81 14.13 0.43
C HIS A 12 -4.21 14.73 0.27
N GLU A 13 -4.30 16.05 0.04
CA GLU A 13 -5.58 16.77 -0.09
C GLU A 13 -6.47 16.29 -1.25
N ASN A 14 -5.89 15.57 -2.21
CA ASN A 14 -6.54 15.04 -3.41
C ASN A 14 -6.89 13.54 -3.32
N VAL A 15 -6.72 12.91 -2.15
CA VAL A 15 -7.11 11.50 -1.95
C VAL A 15 -8.64 11.39 -1.96
N THR A 16 -9.18 10.59 -2.87
CA THR A 16 -10.62 10.26 -2.92
C THR A 16 -10.90 8.79 -2.62
N ALA A 17 -9.97 7.88 -2.95
CA ALA A 17 -10.10 6.44 -2.72
C ALA A 17 -11.36 5.82 -3.37
N GLU A 18 -11.76 6.31 -4.54
CA GLU A 18 -13.02 5.96 -5.20
C GLU A 18 -12.88 4.81 -6.22
N HIS A 19 -11.64 4.41 -6.55
CA HIS A 19 -11.44 3.34 -7.52
C HIS A 19 -12.02 2.01 -7.01
N ALA A 20 -12.91 1.41 -7.80
CA ALA A 20 -13.80 0.34 -7.31
C ALA A 20 -13.14 -1.00 -6.99
N SER A 21 -11.92 -1.24 -7.49
CA SER A 21 -11.29 -2.56 -7.43
C SER A 21 -9.81 -2.56 -7.03
N THR A 22 -9.22 -1.39 -6.82
CA THR A 22 -7.80 -1.28 -6.49
C THR A 22 -7.59 -0.14 -5.53
N PHE A 23 -6.48 -0.21 -4.80
CA PHE A 23 -5.92 0.90 -4.08
C PHE A 23 -4.41 0.92 -4.32
N GLU A 24 -3.79 2.10 -4.17
CA GLU A 24 -2.36 2.31 -4.33
C GLU A 24 -1.81 3.18 -3.19
N VAL A 25 -0.56 2.93 -2.82
CA VAL A 25 0.27 3.83 -2.01
C VAL A 25 1.54 4.08 -2.81
N THR A 26 1.89 5.34 -3.04
CA THR A 26 2.97 5.72 -3.97
C THR A 26 4.12 6.44 -3.26
N SER A 27 5.35 6.26 -3.77
CA SER A 27 6.54 7.00 -3.32
C SER A 27 6.59 8.44 -3.86
N ASP A 28 5.81 8.75 -4.89
CA ASP A 28 5.70 10.12 -5.40
C ASP A 28 5.07 11.02 -4.33
N GLU A 29 5.50 12.28 -4.26
CA GLU A 29 4.96 13.26 -3.29
C GLU A 29 3.76 14.04 -3.84
N PHE A 30 3.45 13.91 -5.13
CA PHE A 30 2.41 14.68 -5.80
C PHE A 30 1.26 13.80 -6.27
N LEU A 31 0.03 14.24 -5.98
CA LEU A 31 -1.20 13.58 -6.42
C LEU A 31 -2.16 14.57 -7.08
N THR A 32 -2.65 14.25 -8.27
CA THR A 32 -3.76 14.95 -8.90
C THR A 32 -5.10 14.29 -8.56
N PRO A 33 -6.24 14.99 -8.64
CA PRO A 33 -7.57 14.38 -8.45
C PRO A 33 -7.89 13.22 -9.42
N ALA A 34 -7.14 13.06 -10.51
CA ALA A 34 -7.33 11.93 -11.43
C ALA A 34 -6.77 10.61 -10.89
N GLY A 35 -5.91 10.63 -9.86
CA GLY A 35 -5.37 9.43 -9.20
C GLY A 35 -6.31 8.90 -8.13
N ASP A 36 -7.52 8.49 -8.53
CA ASP A 36 -8.62 8.11 -7.61
C ASP A 36 -8.39 6.79 -6.86
N CYS A 37 -7.39 5.99 -7.25
CA CYS A 37 -6.98 4.77 -6.55
C CYS A 37 -5.95 5.02 -5.43
N ILE A 38 -5.31 6.20 -5.37
CA ILE A 38 -4.21 6.46 -4.43
C ILE A 38 -4.77 6.82 -3.04
N LEU A 39 -4.34 6.09 -2.01
CA LEU A 39 -4.70 6.33 -0.60
C LEU A 39 -3.68 7.23 0.12
N ALA A 40 -2.40 7.15 -0.28
CA ALA A 40 -1.31 7.88 0.36
C ALA A 40 -0.12 8.08 -0.59
N VAL A 41 0.61 9.17 -0.36
CA VAL A 41 1.80 9.61 -1.10
C VAL A 41 3.04 9.56 -0.20
N GLY A 42 4.23 9.73 -0.78
CA GLY A 42 5.49 9.79 -0.02
C GLY A 42 5.82 8.50 0.74
N ALA A 43 5.50 7.34 0.16
CA ALA A 43 5.83 6.04 0.72
C ALA A 43 7.34 5.90 0.99
N ASP A 44 7.71 5.43 2.18
CA ASP A 44 9.09 5.26 2.62
C ASP A 44 9.84 4.12 1.90
N ARG A 45 9.11 3.29 1.16
CA ARG A 45 9.63 2.14 0.43
C ARG A 45 8.69 1.70 -0.68
N THR A 46 9.26 1.02 -1.66
CA THR A 46 8.55 0.40 -2.79
C THR A 46 8.71 -1.12 -2.75
N PRO A 47 7.97 -1.89 -3.59
CA PRO A 47 8.15 -3.34 -3.65
C PRO A 47 9.57 -3.81 -3.97
N ALA A 48 10.39 -2.97 -4.63
CA ALA A 48 11.80 -3.27 -4.90
C ALA A 48 12.68 -3.26 -3.64
N ASP A 49 12.22 -2.61 -2.57
CA ASP A 49 12.95 -2.46 -1.29
C ASP A 49 12.56 -3.53 -0.26
N PHE A 50 11.53 -4.35 -0.55
CA PHE A 50 11.07 -5.40 0.36
C PHE A 50 12.09 -6.54 0.48
N ALA A 51 12.05 -7.23 1.61
CA ALA A 51 12.94 -8.36 1.85
C ALA A 51 12.71 -9.45 0.79
N GLU A 52 13.80 -9.96 0.21
CA GLU A 52 13.73 -11.01 -0.83
C GLU A 52 12.89 -12.24 -0.41
N PRO A 53 12.95 -12.74 0.85
CA PRO A 53 12.05 -13.80 1.30
C PRO A 53 10.55 -13.44 1.28
N PHE A 54 10.19 -12.18 1.50
CA PHE A 54 8.81 -11.70 1.38
C PHE A 54 8.37 -11.71 -0.08
N ILE A 55 9.21 -11.16 -0.98
CA ILE A 55 8.95 -11.13 -2.43
C ILE A 55 8.77 -12.55 -2.97
N GLU A 56 9.66 -13.47 -2.63
CA GLU A 56 9.57 -14.88 -3.04
C GLU A 56 8.33 -15.56 -2.48
N ALA A 57 7.93 -15.27 -1.24
CA ALA A 57 6.69 -15.79 -0.67
C ALA A 57 5.45 -15.29 -1.43
N CYS A 58 5.41 -14.01 -1.82
CA CYS A 58 4.31 -13.42 -2.60
C CYS A 58 4.18 -14.01 -4.01
N ARG A 59 5.25 -14.59 -4.58
CA ARG A 59 5.24 -15.20 -5.92
C ARG A 59 4.62 -16.61 -5.93
N HIS A 60 4.40 -17.22 -4.77
CA HIS A 60 3.79 -18.54 -4.68
C HIS A 60 2.30 -18.45 -5.03
N HIS A 61 1.81 -19.34 -5.90
CA HIS A 61 0.42 -19.35 -6.35
C HIS A 61 -0.60 -19.42 -5.20
N ASP A 62 -0.29 -20.23 -4.18
CA ASP A 62 -1.16 -20.41 -3.02
C ASP A 62 -0.88 -19.38 -1.89
N ALA A 63 -0.10 -18.32 -2.17
CA ALA A 63 0.17 -17.29 -1.18
C ALA A 63 -1.12 -16.55 -0.82
N THR A 64 -1.36 -16.40 0.49
CA THR A 64 -2.37 -15.49 0.99
C THR A 64 -1.67 -14.21 1.44
N ILE A 65 -2.00 -13.09 0.79
CA ILE A 65 -1.54 -11.77 1.17
C ILE A 65 -2.66 -11.11 1.97
N THR A 66 -2.32 -10.48 3.08
CA THR A 66 -3.26 -9.68 3.85
C THR A 66 -2.64 -8.34 4.16
N VAL A 67 -3.40 -7.28 3.96
CA VAL A 67 -2.99 -5.90 4.21
C VAL A 67 -3.78 -5.36 5.40
N SER A 68 -3.12 -4.58 6.24
CA SER A 68 -3.77 -3.78 7.26
C SER A 68 -3.39 -2.33 7.04
N LEU A 69 -4.39 -1.49 6.82
CA LEU A 69 -4.26 -0.06 6.62
C LEU A 69 -4.57 0.62 7.95
N GLU A 70 -3.65 1.46 8.44
CA GLU A 70 -3.78 2.14 9.73
C GLU A 70 -3.58 3.64 9.54
N ALA A 71 -4.54 4.45 9.99
CA ALA A 71 -4.48 5.91 9.96
C ALA A 71 -5.13 6.47 11.22
N ASP A 72 -4.35 7.14 12.08
CA ASP A 72 -4.76 7.58 13.41
C ASP A 72 -5.46 6.47 14.22
N THR A 73 -6.77 6.57 14.43
CA THR A 73 -7.59 5.59 15.15
C THR A 73 -8.33 4.62 14.24
N TYR A 74 -8.19 4.75 12.92
CA TYR A 74 -8.86 3.92 11.93
C TYR A 74 -7.98 2.74 11.52
N THR A 75 -8.62 1.59 11.32
CA THR A 75 -7.96 0.40 10.81
C THR A 75 -8.89 -0.32 9.86
N ASP A 76 -8.37 -0.73 8.71
CA ASP A 76 -9.04 -1.60 7.77
C ASP A 76 -8.15 -2.80 7.42
N ARG A 77 -8.75 -3.94 7.07
CA ARG A 77 -8.04 -5.18 6.74
C ARG A 77 -8.61 -5.81 5.48
N ILE A 78 -7.71 -6.04 4.53
CA ILE A 78 -7.97 -6.55 3.18
C ILE A 78 -7.25 -7.88 3.03
#